data_AF-A0A507CZW9-F1
#
_entry.id   AF-A0A507CZW9-F1
#
_cell.length_a   1.000
_cell.length_b   1.000
_cell.length_c   1.000
_cell.angle_alpha   90.00
_cell.angle_beta   90.00
_cell.angle_gamma   90.00
#
_symmetry.space_group_name_H-M   'P 1'
#
loop_
_entity.id
_entity.type
_entity.pdbx_description
1 polymer ?
#
loop_
_entity_poly.entity_id
_entity_poly.type
_entity_poly.pdbx_seq_one_letter_code
_entity_poly.pdbx_strand_id
1 'polypeptide(L)'
;MRITLTNEVGDLHNLEVDQAINVAALKALAEAEFGVPAARLSIMHNGVEITDGNKTIAELHVVNDDILFVKRIPGVNAPGDAGEAAVDPAESLRLQLLEDRQSLTQLANGNPQLAHAALNNPEEFRRLIAVIEQQKREYQHRAAADVAAVDEDPYSLEAQRRIEDAIRQRNVDANMEAAMEHNPESFGRVIMLYVNTEVNGIPVKAFVDSGAQATIMSPECAERCKILHLLDKRFAGVAIGVGQAKILGRVHAATIKVGEQLLMCSFTIMEGKGVDLLFGLDMLKRHQACIDLRHNVLRINEENIAFLAEHELPAQARWEPAAGQGGGVAAASASHAAGAAATARAVGNNSYAAGPQSSTGPSRYPESAIQSLIDLGASRKYAISALDAAGGNPEVAANMFFGMIIMVESKTLLLSYLLCQSTFLRRILEVVEPKIVSDMMNHSQFHSSLVCSYPIAIITFLEPNQTSLMTSALIYSNTGQIY
;
A
#
# COMPACT_ATOMS: atom_id res chain seq x y z
N MET A 1 -5.48 5.74 -49.27
CA MET A 1 -5.74 5.76 -47.81
C MET A 1 -4.85 4.73 -47.16
N ARG A 2 -4.40 4.99 -45.93
CA ARG A 2 -3.60 4.06 -45.14
C ARG A 2 -4.54 3.22 -44.28
N ILE A 3 -4.33 1.91 -44.22
CA ILE A 3 -5.02 0.99 -43.31
C ILE A 3 -3.99 0.08 -42.66
N THR A 4 -4.30 -0.42 -41.47
CA THR A 4 -3.44 -1.36 -40.75
C THR A 4 -4.12 -2.72 -40.70
N LEU A 5 -3.45 -3.77 -41.16
CA LEU A 5 -3.90 -5.13 -40.95
C LEU A 5 -3.21 -5.71 -39.72
N THR A 6 -3.96 -6.41 -38.87
CA THR A 6 -3.39 -7.15 -37.73
C THR A 6 -3.94 -8.57 -37.63
N ASN A 7 -3.11 -9.52 -37.19
CA ASN A 7 -3.51 -10.93 -37.06
C ASN A 7 -3.70 -11.35 -35.59
N GLU A 8 -4.08 -12.61 -35.37
CA GLU A 8 -4.28 -13.20 -34.03
C GLU A 8 -3.00 -13.28 -33.18
N VAL A 9 -1.82 -13.12 -33.79
CA VAL A 9 -0.51 -13.19 -33.15
C VAL A 9 0.02 -11.79 -32.80
N GLY A 10 -0.64 -10.72 -33.28
CA GLY A 10 -0.27 -9.34 -33.04
C GLY A 10 0.66 -8.73 -34.09
N ASP A 11 0.90 -9.39 -35.23
CA ASP A 11 1.64 -8.79 -36.34
C ASP A 11 0.83 -7.65 -36.94
N LEU A 12 1.52 -6.60 -37.39
CA LEU A 12 0.91 -5.35 -37.88
C LEU A 12 1.54 -4.96 -39.21
N HIS A 13 0.72 -4.84 -40.25
CA HIS A 13 1.15 -4.43 -41.59
C HIS A 13 0.36 -3.21 -42.06
N ASN A 14 1.06 -2.14 -42.41
CA ASN A 14 0.44 -0.93 -42.95
C ASN A 14 0.35 -1.03 -44.46
N LEU A 15 -0.85 -0.86 -45.01
CA LEU A 15 -1.10 -0.87 -46.46
C LEU A 15 -1.61 0.49 -46.91
N GLU A 16 -1.06 0.98 -48.03
CA GLU A 16 -1.63 2.11 -48.77
C GLU A 16 -2.52 1.56 -49.90
N VAL A 17 -3.83 1.76 -49.76
CA VAL A 17 -4.84 1.23 -50.70
C VAL A 17 -5.77 2.34 -51.21
N ASP A 18 -6.38 2.13 -52.37
CA ASP A 18 -7.45 3.00 -52.87
C ASP A 18 -8.77 2.67 -52.16
N GLN A 19 -9.62 3.68 -51.90
CA GLN A 19 -10.96 3.51 -51.30
C GLN A 19 -11.89 2.61 -52.14
N ALA A 20 -11.63 2.48 -53.44
CA ALA A 20 -12.37 1.63 -54.35
C ALA A 20 -11.89 0.16 -54.36
N ILE A 21 -10.86 -0.22 -53.57
CA ILE A 21 -10.41 -1.62 -53.51
C ILE A 21 -11.52 -2.50 -52.93
N ASN A 22 -11.77 -3.65 -53.55
CA ASN A 22 -12.71 -4.62 -53.04
C ASN A 22 -12.07 -5.55 -52.00
N VAL A 23 -12.91 -6.17 -51.18
CA VAL A 23 -12.46 -7.07 -50.11
C VAL A 23 -11.69 -8.27 -50.65
N ALA A 24 -12.03 -8.78 -51.84
CA ALA A 24 -11.28 -9.87 -52.47
C ALA A 24 -9.83 -9.50 -52.79
N ALA A 25 -9.59 -8.30 -53.35
CA ALA A 25 -8.25 -7.78 -53.61
C ALA A 25 -7.52 -7.45 -52.29
N LEU A 26 -8.24 -6.96 -51.28
CA LEU A 26 -7.67 -6.74 -49.94
C LEU A 26 -7.21 -8.06 -49.28
N LYS A 27 -7.97 -9.15 -49.45
CA LYS A 27 -7.55 -10.49 -49.00
C LYS A 27 -6.30 -10.99 -49.73
N ALA A 28 -6.14 -10.66 -51.01
CA ALA A 28 -4.92 -11.01 -51.76
C ALA A 28 -3.69 -10.21 -51.27
N LEU A 29 -3.87 -8.94 -50.88
CA LEU A 29 -2.82 -8.16 -50.22
C LEU A 29 -2.47 -8.75 -48.85
N ALA A 30 -3.48 -9.13 -48.06
CA ALA A 30 -3.27 -9.81 -46.78
C ALA A 30 -2.55 -11.16 -46.96
N GLU A 31 -2.84 -11.90 -48.02
CA GLU A 31 -2.11 -13.14 -48.36
C GLU A 31 -0.63 -12.88 -48.63
N ALA A 32 -0.29 -11.80 -49.34
CA ALA A 32 1.09 -11.42 -49.61
C ALA A 32 1.86 -11.03 -48.35
N GLU A 33 1.22 -10.33 -47.42
CA GLU A 33 1.86 -9.87 -46.17
C GLU A 33 1.96 -10.97 -45.11
N PHE A 34 0.90 -11.75 -44.90
CA PHE A 34 0.83 -12.76 -43.83
C PHE A 34 1.20 -14.18 -44.29
N GLY A 35 1.41 -14.41 -45.59
CA GLY A 35 1.78 -15.72 -46.13
C GLY A 35 0.68 -16.80 -45.98
N VAL A 36 -0.58 -16.40 -45.79
CA VAL A 36 -1.73 -17.31 -45.64
C VAL A 36 -2.65 -17.15 -46.85
N PRO A 37 -3.05 -18.25 -47.54
CA PRO A 37 -3.91 -18.16 -48.71
C PRO A 37 -5.20 -17.39 -48.44
N ALA A 38 -5.63 -16.51 -49.35
CA ALA A 38 -6.81 -15.64 -49.21
C ALA A 38 -8.10 -16.43 -48.91
N ALA A 39 -8.21 -17.66 -49.40
CA ALA A 39 -9.34 -18.57 -49.12
C ALA A 39 -9.44 -19.00 -47.63
N ARG A 40 -8.34 -18.87 -46.88
CA ARG A 40 -8.24 -19.17 -45.45
C ARG A 40 -8.19 -17.91 -44.59
N LEU A 41 -8.46 -16.74 -45.16
CA LEU A 41 -8.49 -15.46 -44.47
C LEU A 41 -9.92 -14.93 -44.36
N SER A 42 -10.26 -14.51 -43.15
CA SER A 42 -11.43 -13.69 -42.85
C SER A 42 -10.96 -12.32 -42.36
N ILE A 43 -11.58 -11.25 -42.86
CA ILE A 43 -11.26 -9.87 -42.49
C ILE A 43 -12.44 -9.35 -41.66
N MET A 44 -12.15 -8.75 -40.51
CA MET A 44 -13.11 -8.14 -39.62
C MET A 44 -12.82 -6.65 -39.46
N HIS A 45 -13.87 -5.83 -39.45
CA HIS A 45 -13.81 -4.40 -39.17
C HIS A 45 -14.78 -4.09 -38.04
N ASN A 46 -14.31 -3.42 -36.98
CA ASN A 46 -15.12 -3.08 -35.79
C ASN A 46 -15.86 -4.29 -35.17
N GLY A 47 -15.23 -5.47 -35.19
CA GLY A 47 -15.80 -6.71 -34.66
C GLY A 47 -16.81 -7.41 -35.58
N VAL A 48 -17.09 -6.89 -36.77
CA VAL A 48 -17.99 -7.49 -37.76
C VAL A 48 -17.18 -8.18 -38.85
N GLU A 49 -17.51 -9.45 -39.12
CA GLU A 49 -16.90 -10.22 -40.20
C GLU A 49 -17.40 -9.75 -41.57
N ILE A 50 -16.47 -9.44 -42.47
CA ILE A 50 -16.77 -9.01 -43.83
C ILE A 50 -16.81 -10.25 -44.73
N THR A 51 -18.02 -10.70 -45.06
CA THR A 51 -18.27 -11.91 -45.87
C THR A 51 -18.42 -11.63 -47.36
N ASP A 52 -18.84 -10.41 -47.73
CA ASP A 52 -19.05 -10.02 -49.13
C ASP A 52 -17.74 -9.53 -49.77
N GLY A 53 -17.16 -10.38 -50.62
CA GLY A 53 -15.89 -10.14 -51.31
C GLY A 53 -15.93 -9.02 -52.36
N ASN A 54 -17.12 -8.62 -52.82
CA ASN A 54 -17.28 -7.64 -53.90
C ASN A 54 -17.46 -6.21 -53.40
N LYS A 55 -17.80 -6.02 -52.13
CA LYS A 55 -17.92 -4.69 -51.55
C LYS A 55 -16.58 -3.98 -51.54
N THR A 56 -16.62 -2.68 -51.77
CA THR A 56 -15.45 -1.82 -51.62
C THR A 56 -15.22 -1.47 -50.15
N ILE A 57 -13.99 -1.15 -49.78
CA ILE A 57 -13.70 -0.71 -48.40
C ILE A 57 -14.42 0.61 -48.05
N ALA A 58 -14.73 1.46 -49.04
CA ALA A 58 -15.57 2.64 -48.85
C ALA A 58 -17.02 2.30 -48.48
N GLU A 59 -17.62 1.28 -49.12
CA GLU A 59 -18.95 0.78 -48.79
C GLU A 59 -19.03 0.09 -47.42
N LEU A 60 -17.88 -0.34 -46.91
CA LEU A 60 -17.72 -0.93 -45.58
C LEU A 60 -17.40 0.11 -44.51
N HIS A 61 -17.39 1.40 -44.87
CA HIS A 61 -17.08 2.53 -43.98
C HIS A 61 -15.70 2.44 -43.32
N VAL A 62 -14.73 1.81 -43.98
CA VAL A 62 -13.33 1.83 -43.53
C VAL A 62 -12.77 3.22 -43.78
N VAL A 63 -12.25 3.87 -42.73
CA VAL A 63 -11.65 5.21 -42.80
C VAL A 63 -10.13 5.15 -42.76
N ASN A 64 -9.48 6.29 -43.03
CA ASN A 64 -8.02 6.36 -43.02
C ASN A 64 -7.48 6.05 -41.61
N ASP A 65 -6.41 5.26 -41.56
CA ASP A 65 -5.76 4.76 -40.35
C ASP A 65 -6.55 3.71 -39.56
N ASP A 66 -7.62 3.15 -40.13
CA ASP A 66 -8.36 2.05 -39.51
C ASP A 66 -7.53 0.78 -39.39
N ILE A 67 -7.84 0.00 -38.34
CA ILE A 67 -7.25 -1.31 -38.09
C ILE A 67 -8.27 -2.39 -38.47
N LEU A 68 -7.86 -3.29 -39.37
CA LEU A 68 -8.64 -4.45 -39.78
C LEU A 68 -8.02 -5.71 -39.19
N PHE A 69 -8.84 -6.53 -38.56
CA PHE A 69 -8.41 -7.77 -37.96
C PHE A 69 -8.51 -8.90 -38.98
N VAL A 70 -7.41 -9.60 -39.21
CA VAL A 70 -7.29 -10.70 -40.16
C VAL A 70 -7.20 -12.00 -39.38
N LYS A 71 -8.24 -12.81 -39.49
CA LYS A 71 -8.34 -14.11 -38.83
C LYS A 71 -8.14 -15.23 -39.82
N ARG A 72 -7.37 -16.25 -39.43
CA ARG A 72 -7.28 -17.49 -40.19
C ARG A 72 -8.52 -18.35 -39.94
N ILE A 73 -9.26 -18.68 -41.00
CA ILE A 73 -10.37 -19.62 -40.93
C ILE A 73 -9.91 -21.03 -41.36
N PRO A 74 -10.38 -22.10 -40.69
CA PRO A 74 -10.20 -23.47 -41.16
C PRO A 74 -10.86 -23.62 -42.54
N GLY A 75 -10.15 -24.21 -43.50
CA GLY A 75 -10.69 -24.40 -44.85
C GLY A 75 -11.94 -25.28 -44.83
N VAL A 76 -12.98 -24.89 -45.56
CA VAL A 76 -14.14 -25.74 -45.82
C VAL A 76 -13.72 -26.78 -46.86
N ASN A 77 -13.38 -27.99 -46.42
CA ASN A 77 -13.10 -29.09 -47.33
C ASN A 77 -14.41 -29.56 -48.00
N ALA A 78 -14.46 -29.45 -49.33
CA ALA A 78 -15.36 -30.24 -50.15
C ALA A 78 -15.12 -31.74 -49.91
N PRO A 79 -16.15 -32.60 -50.02
CA PRO A 79 -16.08 -33.98 -49.58
C PRO A 79 -15.28 -34.83 -50.57
N GLY A 80 -14.19 -35.41 -50.09
CA GLY A 80 -13.43 -36.45 -50.79
C GLY A 80 -11.93 -36.20 -50.72
N ASP A 81 -11.28 -36.64 -49.65
CA ASP A 81 -10.33 -37.75 -49.77
C ASP A 81 -9.95 -38.26 -48.37
N ALA A 82 -9.79 -39.57 -48.27
CA ALA A 82 -9.41 -40.23 -47.04
C ALA A 82 -7.89 -40.30 -46.95
N GLY A 83 -7.30 -39.66 -45.94
CA GLY A 83 -5.93 -39.97 -45.48
C GLY A 83 -4.96 -38.80 -45.47
N GLU A 84 -5.20 -37.79 -44.63
CA GLU A 84 -4.11 -37.00 -44.05
C GLU A 84 -4.31 -36.93 -42.54
N ALA A 85 -3.27 -37.30 -41.79
CA ALA A 85 -3.29 -37.31 -40.34
C ALA A 85 -3.72 -35.94 -39.82
N ALA A 86 -4.82 -35.91 -39.06
CA ALA A 86 -5.23 -34.72 -38.32
C ALA A 86 -4.03 -34.26 -37.49
N VAL A 87 -3.46 -33.11 -37.85
CA VAL A 87 -2.34 -32.52 -37.13
C VAL A 87 -2.79 -32.33 -35.70
N ASP A 88 -2.20 -33.08 -34.77
CA ASP A 88 -2.55 -33.03 -33.35
C ASP A 88 -2.28 -31.59 -32.86
N PRO A 89 -3.31 -30.81 -32.49
CA PRO A 89 -3.14 -29.41 -32.10
C PRO A 89 -2.18 -29.24 -30.93
N ALA A 90 -2.11 -30.24 -30.04
CA ALA A 90 -1.18 -30.24 -28.92
C ALA A 90 0.27 -30.41 -29.40
N GLU A 91 0.53 -31.22 -30.42
CA GLU A 91 1.87 -31.37 -31.01
C GLU A 91 2.31 -30.11 -31.75
N SER A 92 1.39 -29.44 -32.44
CA SER A 92 1.69 -28.16 -33.11
C SER A 92 2.10 -27.08 -32.10
N LEU A 93 1.35 -26.96 -31.01
CA LEU A 93 1.65 -26.03 -29.93
C LEU A 93 2.99 -26.36 -29.26
N ARG A 94 3.27 -27.65 -29.04
CA ARG A 94 4.55 -28.11 -28.47
C ARG A 94 5.74 -27.72 -29.36
N LEU A 95 5.61 -27.93 -30.68
CA LEU A 95 6.66 -27.57 -31.64
C LEU A 95 6.89 -26.07 -31.71
N GLN A 96 5.83 -25.27 -31.71
CA GLN A 96 5.92 -23.81 -31.66
C GLN A 96 6.63 -23.31 -30.39
N LEU A 97 6.34 -23.91 -29.23
CA LEU A 97 7.03 -23.59 -27.98
C LEU A 97 8.52 -24.00 -28.04
N LEU A 98 8.85 -25.12 -28.65
CA LEU A 98 10.24 -25.56 -28.82
C LEU A 98 11.04 -24.68 -29.77
N GLU A 99 10.37 -24.06 -30.74
CA GLU A 99 10.96 -23.12 -31.69
C GLU A 99 11.27 -21.76 -31.03
N ASP A 100 10.41 -21.30 -30.10
CA ASP A 100 10.63 -20.06 -29.36
C ASP A 100 11.16 -20.29 -27.92
N ARG A 101 12.47 -20.07 -27.77
CA ARG A 101 13.19 -20.19 -26.50
C ARG A 101 12.71 -19.19 -25.43
N GLN A 102 12.20 -18.02 -25.81
CA GLN A 102 11.63 -17.04 -24.87
C GLN A 102 10.32 -17.57 -24.28
N SER A 103 9.42 -18.07 -25.14
CA SER A 103 8.15 -18.69 -24.73
C SER A 103 8.35 -19.89 -23.80
N LEU A 104 9.33 -20.75 -24.06
CA LEU A 104 9.66 -21.85 -23.15
C LEU A 104 10.18 -21.39 -21.79
N THR A 105 10.96 -20.31 -21.75
CA THR A 105 11.50 -19.76 -20.49
C THR A 105 10.37 -19.17 -19.65
N GLN A 106 9.43 -18.46 -20.28
CA GLN A 106 8.22 -17.96 -19.62
C GLN A 106 7.35 -19.11 -19.11
N LEU A 107 7.17 -20.16 -19.92
CA LEU A 107 6.42 -21.34 -19.52
C LEU A 107 7.09 -22.08 -18.36
N ALA A 108 8.43 -22.19 -18.34
CA ALA A 108 9.16 -22.82 -17.25
C ALA A 108 9.02 -22.07 -15.92
N ASN A 109 8.93 -20.74 -15.96
CA ASN A 109 8.72 -19.91 -14.79
C ASN A 109 7.27 -19.99 -14.27
N GLY A 110 6.29 -20.11 -15.16
CA GLY A 110 4.86 -20.14 -14.79
C GLY A 110 4.32 -21.54 -14.50
N ASN A 111 4.68 -22.54 -15.33
CA ASN A 111 4.24 -23.92 -15.22
C ASN A 111 5.41 -24.88 -15.55
N PRO A 112 6.30 -25.16 -14.57
CA PRO A 112 7.49 -25.97 -14.79
C PRO A 112 7.17 -27.41 -15.21
N GLN A 113 6.02 -27.95 -14.78
CA GLN A 113 5.58 -29.30 -15.16
C GLN A 113 5.20 -29.37 -16.64
N LEU A 114 4.47 -28.38 -17.15
CA LEU A 114 4.10 -28.32 -18.56
C LEU A 114 5.32 -28.04 -19.46
N ALA A 115 6.24 -27.18 -19.03
CA ALA A 115 7.49 -26.93 -19.72
C ALA A 115 8.39 -28.19 -19.78
N HIS A 116 8.48 -28.94 -18.68
CA HIS A 116 9.22 -30.20 -18.65
C HIS A 116 8.60 -31.24 -19.59
N ALA A 117 7.28 -31.35 -19.61
CA ALA A 117 6.56 -32.25 -20.51
C ALA A 117 6.75 -31.86 -21.99
N ALA A 118 6.74 -30.56 -22.31
CA ALA A 118 6.98 -30.07 -23.68
C ALA A 118 8.34 -30.52 -24.25
N LEU A 119 9.37 -30.54 -23.41
CA LEU A 119 10.74 -30.91 -23.77
C LEU A 119 10.99 -32.41 -23.80
N ASN A 120 10.45 -33.14 -22.81
CA ASN A 120 10.88 -34.51 -22.53
C ASN A 120 9.80 -35.58 -22.76
N ASN A 121 8.52 -35.20 -22.80
CA ASN A 121 7.41 -36.15 -22.85
C ASN A 121 6.19 -35.61 -23.63
N PRO A 122 6.18 -35.78 -24.97
CA PRO A 122 5.10 -35.29 -25.84
C PRO A 122 3.70 -35.80 -25.45
N GLU A 123 3.61 -37.06 -25.03
CA GLU A 123 2.34 -37.69 -24.61
C GLU A 123 1.78 -37.09 -23.31
N GLU A 124 2.65 -36.74 -22.37
CA GLU A 124 2.28 -36.05 -21.14
C GLU A 124 1.90 -34.60 -21.40
N PHE A 125 2.62 -33.92 -22.28
CA PHE A 125 2.30 -32.55 -22.72
C PHE A 125 0.88 -32.50 -23.30
N ARG A 126 0.54 -33.44 -24.19
CA ARG A 126 -0.78 -33.55 -24.78
C ARG A 126 -1.90 -33.74 -23.75
N ARG A 127 -1.69 -34.62 -22.76
CA ARG A 127 -2.67 -34.83 -21.69
C ARG A 127 -2.88 -33.57 -20.85
N LEU A 128 -1.79 -32.87 -20.50
CA LEU A 128 -1.86 -31.65 -19.70
C LEU A 128 -2.57 -30.52 -20.46
N ILE A 129 -2.26 -30.33 -21.74
CA ILE A 129 -2.95 -29.34 -22.59
C ILE A 129 -4.45 -29.67 -22.70
N ALA A 130 -4.82 -30.93 -22.90
CA ALA A 130 -6.23 -31.33 -22.97
C ALA A 130 -7.00 -30.98 -21.69
N VAL A 131 -6.38 -31.19 -20.51
CA VAL A 131 -6.97 -30.82 -19.21
C VAL A 131 -7.10 -29.30 -19.08
N ILE A 132 -6.06 -28.54 -19.44
CA ILE A 132 -6.08 -27.07 -19.38
C ILE A 132 -7.15 -26.49 -20.31
N GLU A 133 -7.28 -27.02 -21.53
CA GLU A 133 -8.31 -26.61 -22.47
C GLU A 133 -9.72 -26.93 -21.97
N GLN A 134 -9.92 -28.11 -21.38
CA GLN A 134 -11.20 -28.49 -20.81
C GLN A 134 -11.60 -27.53 -19.67
N GLN A 135 -10.68 -27.25 -18.75
CA GLN A 135 -10.90 -26.29 -17.66
C GLN A 135 -11.19 -24.88 -18.18
N LYS A 136 -10.46 -24.44 -19.21
CA LYS A 136 -10.68 -23.14 -19.85
C LYS A 136 -12.06 -23.06 -20.49
N ARG A 137 -12.50 -24.12 -21.20
CA ARG A 137 -13.86 -24.18 -21.78
C ARG A 137 -14.93 -24.16 -20.71
N GLU A 138 -14.78 -24.93 -19.62
CA GLU A 138 -15.74 -24.93 -18.51
C GLU A 138 -15.83 -23.55 -17.84
N TYR A 139 -14.70 -22.89 -17.62
CA TYR A 139 -14.66 -21.52 -17.08
C TYR A 139 -15.35 -20.52 -18.03
N GLN A 140 -15.04 -20.58 -19.33
CA GLN A 140 -15.67 -19.74 -20.35
C GLN A 140 -17.17 -19.98 -20.45
N HIS A 141 -17.62 -21.24 -20.38
CA HIS A 141 -19.03 -21.58 -20.45
C HIS A 141 -19.80 -21.11 -19.21
N ARG A 142 -19.16 -21.15 -18.04
CA ARG A 142 -19.71 -20.63 -16.79
C ARG A 142 -19.78 -19.12 -16.80
N ALA A 143 -18.70 -18.45 -17.20
CA ALA A 143 -18.66 -17.00 -17.36
C ALA A 143 -19.70 -16.50 -18.37
N ALA A 144 -19.87 -17.19 -19.51
CA ALA A 144 -20.88 -16.85 -20.51
C ALA A 144 -22.31 -17.06 -19.99
N ALA A 145 -22.58 -18.13 -19.25
CA ALA A 145 -23.87 -18.36 -18.60
C ALA A 145 -24.16 -17.32 -17.51
N ASP A 146 -23.14 -16.91 -16.74
CA ASP A 146 -23.26 -15.90 -15.70
C ASP A 146 -23.51 -14.50 -16.29
N VAL A 147 -22.94 -14.18 -17.45
CA VAL A 147 -23.21 -12.94 -18.21
C VAL A 147 -24.61 -12.97 -18.81
N ALA A 148 -25.03 -14.08 -19.42
CA ALA A 148 -26.38 -14.22 -19.97
C ALA A 148 -27.46 -14.09 -18.88
N ALA A 149 -27.23 -14.64 -17.68
CA ALA A 149 -28.13 -14.53 -16.54
C ALA A 149 -28.23 -13.09 -15.97
N VAL A 150 -27.20 -12.25 -16.15
CA VAL A 150 -27.23 -10.82 -15.78
C VAL A 150 -28.02 -9.99 -16.79
N ASP A 151 -28.03 -10.40 -18.05
CA ASP A 151 -28.73 -9.72 -19.15
C ASP A 151 -30.25 -9.99 -19.14
N GLU A 152 -30.69 -11.15 -18.62
CA GLU A 152 -32.11 -11.54 -18.53
C GLU A 152 -32.93 -10.74 -17.49
N ASP A 153 -32.32 -10.29 -16.39
CA ASP A 153 -32.97 -9.38 -15.42
C ASP A 153 -31.97 -8.38 -14.80
N PRO A 154 -31.79 -7.20 -15.44
CA PRO A 154 -30.89 -6.14 -14.99
C PRO A 154 -31.22 -5.57 -13.60
N TYR A 155 -32.42 -5.83 -13.06
CA TYR A 155 -32.87 -5.32 -11.77
C TYR A 155 -32.84 -6.35 -10.64
N SER A 156 -32.31 -7.55 -10.91
CA SER A 156 -32.12 -8.55 -9.87
C SER A 156 -31.01 -8.13 -8.89
N LEU A 157 -31.25 -8.37 -7.59
CA LEU A 157 -30.27 -8.11 -6.51
C LEU A 157 -28.95 -8.86 -6.72
N GLU A 158 -28.99 -9.99 -7.41
CA GLU A 158 -27.80 -10.79 -7.71
C GLU A 158 -26.99 -10.21 -8.88
N ALA A 159 -27.65 -9.74 -9.95
CA ALA A 159 -26.98 -8.99 -11.03
C ALA A 159 -26.32 -7.71 -10.49
N GLN A 160 -27.02 -6.95 -9.64
CA GLN A 160 -26.48 -5.73 -9.03
C GLN A 160 -25.22 -6.01 -8.18
N ARG A 161 -25.23 -7.10 -7.38
CA ARG A 161 -24.05 -7.53 -6.59
C ARG A 161 -22.88 -7.94 -7.48
N ARG A 162 -23.14 -8.66 -8.58
CA ARG A 162 -22.08 -9.06 -9.53
C ARG A 162 -21.48 -7.85 -10.24
N ILE A 163 -22.31 -6.86 -10.60
CA ILE A 163 -21.86 -5.59 -11.16
C ILE A 163 -21.01 -4.82 -10.14
N GLU A 164 -21.44 -4.78 -8.88
CA GLU A 164 -20.69 -4.15 -7.78
C GLU A 164 -19.33 -4.83 -7.56
N ASP A 165 -19.29 -6.16 -7.49
CA ASP A 165 -18.05 -6.92 -7.34
C ASP A 165 -17.12 -6.73 -8.55
N ALA A 166 -17.66 -6.70 -9.78
CA ALA A 166 -16.89 -6.43 -10.99
C ALA A 166 -16.32 -5.01 -11.01
N ILE A 167 -17.09 -4.00 -10.59
CA ILE A 167 -16.61 -2.61 -10.46
C ILE A 167 -15.54 -2.53 -9.36
N ARG A 168 -15.74 -3.19 -8.22
CA ARG A 168 -14.75 -3.24 -7.14
C ARG A 168 -13.45 -3.86 -7.64
N GLN A 169 -13.53 -4.99 -8.34
CA GLN A 169 -12.34 -5.66 -8.87
C GLN A 169 -11.61 -4.78 -9.88
N ARG A 170 -12.32 -4.15 -10.82
CA ARG A 170 -11.71 -3.18 -11.75
C ARG A 170 -11.04 -2.02 -11.04
N ASN A 171 -11.63 -1.49 -9.97
CA ASN A 171 -11.02 -0.41 -9.20
C ASN A 171 -9.76 -0.88 -8.46
N VAL A 172 -9.76 -2.11 -7.94
CA VAL A 172 -8.58 -2.72 -7.33
C VAL A 172 -7.48 -2.93 -8.37
N ASP A 173 -7.83 -3.46 -9.54
CA ASP A 173 -6.88 -3.74 -10.63
C ASP A 173 -6.30 -2.44 -11.18
N ALA A 174 -7.12 -1.41 -11.42
CA ALA A 174 -6.66 -0.09 -11.86
C ALA A 174 -5.76 0.59 -10.82
N ASN A 175 -6.08 0.46 -9.52
CA ASN A 175 -5.22 0.97 -8.45
C ASN A 175 -3.90 0.20 -8.37
N MET A 176 -3.93 -1.12 -8.60
CA MET A 176 -2.74 -1.96 -8.67
C MET A 176 -1.84 -1.56 -9.83
N GLU A 177 -2.42 -1.38 -11.02
CA GLU A 177 -1.71 -0.93 -12.22
C GLU A 177 -1.10 0.46 -12.02
N ALA A 178 -1.87 1.41 -11.47
CA ALA A 178 -1.37 2.74 -11.12
C ALA A 178 -0.25 2.69 -10.08
N ALA A 179 -0.34 1.78 -9.09
CA ALA A 179 0.74 1.55 -8.14
C ALA A 179 1.97 0.98 -8.84
N MET A 180 1.83 0.04 -9.78
CA MET A 180 2.96 -0.53 -10.51
C MET A 180 3.66 0.52 -11.39
N GLU A 181 2.89 1.41 -12.02
CA GLU A 181 3.41 2.47 -12.89
C GLU A 181 4.08 3.60 -12.09
N HIS A 182 3.43 4.09 -11.04
CA HIS A 182 3.88 5.27 -10.30
C HIS A 182 4.71 4.96 -9.06
N ASN A 183 4.50 3.81 -8.43
CA ASN A 183 5.14 3.39 -7.19
C ASN A 183 5.75 1.98 -7.30
N PRO A 184 6.64 1.70 -8.26
CA PRO A 184 7.26 0.38 -8.40
C PRO A 184 7.99 -0.07 -7.11
N GLU A 185 8.47 0.87 -6.31
CA GLU A 185 9.10 0.63 -5.00
C GLU A 185 8.14 0.05 -3.95
N SER A 186 6.82 0.26 -4.06
CA SER A 186 5.83 -0.37 -3.18
C SER A 186 5.77 -1.89 -3.36
N PHE A 187 6.26 -2.39 -4.49
CA PHE A 187 6.42 -3.81 -4.80
C PHE A 187 7.84 -4.32 -4.48
N GLY A 188 8.78 -3.40 -4.28
CA GLY A 188 10.11 -3.65 -3.77
C GLY A 188 10.09 -3.92 -2.27
N ARG A 189 11.02 -4.75 -1.80
CA ARG A 189 11.15 -5.00 -0.36
C ARG A 189 12.12 -4.01 0.24
N VAL A 190 11.69 -3.34 1.30
CA VAL A 190 12.54 -2.39 2.03
C VAL A 190 13.55 -3.17 2.87
N ILE A 191 14.83 -2.93 2.62
CA ILE A 191 15.93 -3.49 3.40
C ILE A 191 15.94 -2.79 4.77
N MET A 192 15.98 -3.59 5.84
CA MET A 192 16.00 -3.07 7.21
C MET A 192 17.35 -2.40 7.53
N LEU A 193 17.32 -1.37 8.37
CA LEU A 193 18.49 -0.56 8.69
C LEU A 193 19.40 -1.27 9.69
N TYR A 194 20.60 -1.64 9.25
CA TYR A 194 21.63 -2.20 10.13
C TYR A 194 22.93 -1.42 10.00
N VAL A 195 23.69 -1.33 11.10
CA VAL A 195 25.06 -0.77 11.11
C VAL A 195 26.03 -1.74 11.78
N ASN A 196 27.29 -1.73 11.33
CA ASN A 196 28.37 -2.44 12.02
C ASN A 196 28.74 -1.69 13.30
N THR A 197 28.83 -2.43 14.40
CA THR A 197 29.23 -1.92 15.71
C THR A 197 30.20 -2.89 16.37
N GLU A 198 30.92 -2.42 17.39
CA GLU A 198 31.71 -3.30 18.26
C GLU A 198 31.34 -3.06 19.72
N VAL A 199 31.00 -4.12 20.45
CA VAL A 199 30.77 -4.04 21.90
C VAL A 199 31.92 -4.78 22.56
N ASN A 200 32.71 -4.06 23.36
CA ASN A 200 33.90 -4.63 24.01
C ASN A 200 34.89 -5.29 23.02
N GLY A 201 35.08 -4.67 21.85
CA GLY A 201 35.96 -5.16 20.76
C GLY A 201 35.41 -6.34 19.96
N ILE A 202 34.15 -6.73 20.18
CA ILE A 202 33.51 -7.84 19.47
C ILE A 202 32.50 -7.27 18.47
N PRO A 203 32.59 -7.63 17.17
CA PRO A 203 31.71 -7.10 16.16
C PRO A 203 30.27 -7.61 16.34
N VAL A 204 29.32 -6.69 16.22
CA VAL A 204 27.88 -6.91 16.33
C VAL A 204 27.17 -6.06 15.29
N LYS A 205 26.20 -6.64 14.58
CA LYS A 205 25.33 -5.91 13.67
C LYS A 205 24.16 -5.37 14.47
N ALA A 206 24.06 -4.05 14.57
CA ALA A 206 22.99 -3.40 15.30
C ALA A 206 21.83 -3.07 14.35
N PHE A 207 20.64 -3.54 14.68
CA PHE A 207 19.40 -3.16 14.01
C PHE A 207 18.97 -1.77 14.50
N VAL A 208 18.81 -0.81 13.61
CA VAL A 208 18.46 0.58 13.95
C VAL A 208 16.94 0.75 13.89
N ASP A 209 16.31 1.02 15.03
CA ASP A 209 14.85 1.08 15.15
C ASP A 209 14.40 2.27 16.00
N SER A 210 13.87 3.30 15.33
CA SER A 210 13.30 4.47 16.01
C SER A 210 11.93 4.19 16.65
N GLY A 211 11.28 3.08 16.31
CA GLY A 211 10.01 2.64 16.90
C GLY A 211 10.18 1.96 18.26
N ALA A 212 11.38 1.49 18.57
CA ALA A 212 11.69 0.91 19.87
C ALA A 212 12.04 1.99 20.90
N GLN A 213 11.35 1.99 22.04
CA GLN A 213 11.62 2.93 23.13
C GLN A 213 13.00 2.73 23.76
N ALA A 214 13.48 1.49 23.84
CA ALA A 214 14.72 1.13 24.52
C ALA A 214 15.66 0.34 23.60
N THR A 215 16.96 0.56 23.80
CA THR A 215 18.01 -0.26 23.19
C THR A 215 18.08 -1.61 23.88
N ILE A 216 17.99 -2.68 23.10
CA ILE A 216 17.83 -4.06 23.57
C ILE A 216 19.00 -4.89 23.07
N MET A 217 19.51 -5.78 23.91
CA MET A 217 20.52 -6.76 23.54
C MET A 217 20.09 -8.16 23.98
N SER A 218 20.32 -9.16 23.13
CA SER A 218 20.03 -10.55 23.47
C SER A 218 20.98 -11.07 24.56
N PRO A 219 20.56 -12.05 25.39
CA PRO A 219 21.43 -12.67 26.39
C PRO A 219 22.68 -13.29 25.76
N GLU A 220 22.52 -13.95 24.60
CA GLU A 220 23.61 -14.59 23.86
C GLU A 220 24.61 -13.57 23.34
N CYS A 221 24.14 -12.42 22.85
CA CYS A 221 25.00 -11.32 22.44
C CYS A 221 25.75 -10.71 23.64
N ALA A 222 25.08 -10.51 24.78
CA ALA A 222 25.72 -9.98 25.98
C ALA A 222 26.80 -10.91 26.54
N GLU A 223 26.58 -12.23 26.47
CA GLU A 223 27.57 -13.25 26.84
C GLU A 223 28.77 -13.22 25.90
N ARG A 224 28.50 -13.24 24.58
CA ARG A 224 29.52 -13.15 23.54
C ARG A 224 30.36 -11.89 23.69
N CYS A 225 29.75 -10.75 23.96
CA CYS A 225 30.41 -9.46 24.19
C CYS A 225 31.09 -9.36 25.57
N LYS A 226 30.96 -10.37 26.44
CA LYS A 226 31.54 -10.45 27.79
C LYS A 226 31.09 -9.33 28.72
N ILE A 227 29.88 -8.78 28.53
CA ILE A 227 29.33 -7.71 29.37
C ILE A 227 28.29 -8.20 30.39
N LEU A 228 28.01 -9.51 30.45
CA LEU A 228 27.05 -10.08 31.41
C LEU A 228 27.38 -9.80 32.88
N HIS A 229 28.65 -9.58 33.21
CA HIS A 229 29.07 -9.23 34.58
C HIS A 229 28.58 -7.83 35.02
N LEU A 230 28.15 -6.99 34.07
CA LEU A 230 27.57 -5.66 34.31
C LEU A 230 26.04 -5.69 34.45
N LEU A 231 25.42 -6.89 34.34
CA LEU A 231 23.97 -7.05 34.36
C LEU A 231 23.38 -6.77 35.75
N ASP A 232 22.62 -5.69 35.86
CA ASP A 232 21.83 -5.39 37.05
C ASP A 232 20.48 -6.10 36.99
N LYS A 233 20.37 -7.22 37.72
CA LYS A 233 19.17 -8.04 37.80
C LYS A 233 18.01 -7.38 38.56
N ARG A 234 18.23 -6.25 39.25
CA ARG A 234 17.13 -5.50 39.91
C ARG A 234 16.15 -4.91 38.91
N PHE A 235 16.58 -4.76 37.66
CA PHE A 235 15.77 -4.30 36.53
C PHE A 235 15.20 -5.45 35.70
N ALA A 236 15.22 -6.69 36.23
CA ALA A 236 14.54 -7.82 35.62
C ALA A 236 13.02 -7.65 35.68
N GLY A 237 12.32 -8.20 34.70
CA GLY A 237 10.87 -8.05 34.58
C GLY A 237 10.32 -8.72 33.34
N VAL A 238 9.10 -8.38 32.96
CA VAL A 238 8.47 -8.85 31.73
C VAL A 238 8.13 -7.61 30.89
N ALA A 239 8.67 -7.54 29.68
CA ALA A 239 8.28 -6.54 28.70
C ALA A 239 6.90 -6.92 28.15
N ILE A 240 5.94 -6.01 28.29
CA ILE A 240 4.58 -6.15 27.76
C ILE A 240 4.49 -5.26 26.52
N GLY A 241 4.34 -5.87 25.34
CA GLY A 241 4.22 -5.20 24.04
C GLY A 241 3.63 -6.15 23.00
N VAL A 242 4.18 -6.18 21.78
CA VAL A 242 3.79 -7.09 20.66
C VAL A 242 4.16 -8.57 20.92
N GLY A 243 4.24 -8.96 22.19
CA GLY A 243 4.69 -10.23 22.72
C GLY A 243 5.01 -10.09 24.22
N GLN A 244 5.07 -11.22 24.95
CA GLN A 244 5.65 -11.27 26.29
C GLN A 244 7.10 -11.71 26.17
N ALA A 245 8.02 -10.85 26.59
CA ALA A 245 9.45 -11.14 26.57
C ALA A 245 10.05 -10.92 27.96
N LYS A 246 10.89 -11.85 28.41
CA LYS A 246 11.47 -11.80 29.75
C LYS A 246 12.72 -10.93 29.74
N ILE A 247 12.71 -9.86 30.53
CA ILE A 247 13.86 -8.99 30.76
C ILE A 247 14.71 -9.64 31.86
N LEU A 248 15.96 -9.97 31.54
CA LEU A 248 16.93 -10.51 32.49
C LEU A 248 17.53 -9.44 33.41
N GLY A 249 17.59 -8.20 32.93
CA GLY A 249 18.11 -7.05 33.67
C GLY A 249 18.57 -5.94 32.74
N ARG A 250 19.34 -5.00 33.28
CA ARG A 250 19.87 -3.85 32.52
C ARG A 250 21.38 -3.70 32.71
N VAL A 251 22.09 -3.41 31.63
CA VAL A 251 23.45 -2.87 31.67
C VAL A 251 23.33 -1.35 31.59
N HIS A 252 23.73 -0.65 32.65
CA HIS A 252 23.52 0.80 32.75
C HIS A 252 24.47 1.62 31.87
N ALA A 253 25.69 1.14 31.71
CA ALA A 253 26.73 1.79 30.93
C ALA A 253 27.70 0.75 30.37
N ALA A 254 27.83 0.70 29.05
CA ALA A 254 28.89 -0.01 28.36
C ALA A 254 29.24 0.75 27.07
N THR A 255 30.52 0.73 26.72
CA THR A 255 31.03 1.42 25.54
C THR A 255 30.79 0.58 24.28
N ILE A 256 30.19 1.20 23.28
CA ILE A 256 29.99 0.64 21.94
C ILE A 256 30.75 1.48 20.92
N LYS A 257 31.51 0.82 20.04
CA LYS A 257 32.12 1.45 18.88
C LYS A 257 31.09 1.44 17.74
N VAL A 258 30.80 2.60 17.15
CA VAL A 258 29.94 2.74 15.97
C VAL A 258 30.69 3.63 14.98
N GLY A 259 31.08 3.10 13.82
CA GLY A 259 32.10 3.76 13.00
C GLY A 259 33.42 3.85 13.77
N GLU A 260 33.99 5.04 13.90
CA GLU A 260 35.16 5.34 14.74
C GLU A 260 34.81 5.91 16.12
N GLN A 261 33.52 6.15 16.40
CA GLN A 261 33.08 6.73 17.67
C GLN A 261 32.87 5.70 18.77
N LEU A 262 33.30 6.07 19.98
CA LEU A 262 33.05 5.32 21.21
C LEU A 262 31.90 5.96 21.97
N LEU A 263 30.73 5.32 21.92
CA LEU A 263 29.50 5.81 22.52
C LEU A 263 29.21 5.09 23.84
N MET A 264 28.76 5.84 24.84
CA MET A 264 28.30 5.27 26.11
C MET A 264 26.82 4.91 26.03
N CYS A 265 26.50 3.61 26.09
CA CYS A 265 25.14 3.12 25.90
C CYS A 265 24.64 2.28 27.08
N SER A 266 23.32 2.25 27.27
CA SER A 266 22.65 1.34 28.20
C SER A 266 21.88 0.30 27.42
N PHE A 267 21.85 -0.95 27.91
CA PHE A 267 21.19 -2.07 27.23
C PHE A 267 20.19 -2.74 28.15
N THR A 268 18.96 -2.93 27.67
CA THR A 268 18.01 -3.84 28.29
C THR A 268 18.31 -5.24 27.79
N ILE A 269 18.68 -6.17 28.68
CA ILE A 269 18.97 -7.55 28.30
C ILE A 269 17.66 -8.34 28.38
N MET A 270 17.18 -8.84 27.25
CA MET A 270 15.85 -9.43 27.14
C MET A 270 15.86 -10.67 26.24
N GLU A 271 15.20 -11.74 26.68
CA GLU A 271 14.96 -12.95 25.90
C GLU A 271 13.99 -12.63 24.75
N GLY A 272 14.39 -12.85 23.49
CA GLY A 272 13.59 -12.55 22.32
C GLY A 272 14.16 -13.20 21.06
N LYS A 273 13.31 -13.41 20.05
CA LYS A 273 13.69 -14.07 18.80
C LYS A 273 13.97 -13.02 17.73
N GLY A 274 15.21 -12.92 17.25
CA GLY A 274 15.48 -12.38 15.91
C GLY A 274 16.62 -11.37 15.76
N VAL A 275 17.11 -10.74 16.83
CA VAL A 275 18.13 -9.67 16.74
C VAL A 275 19.10 -9.72 17.92
N ASP A 276 20.41 -9.63 17.65
CA ASP A 276 21.46 -9.60 18.67
C ASP A 276 21.48 -8.27 19.44
N LEU A 277 21.44 -7.16 18.70
CA LEU A 277 21.45 -5.80 19.23
C LEU A 277 20.47 -4.93 18.44
N LEU A 278 19.50 -4.36 19.14
CA LEU A 278 18.58 -3.35 18.63
C LEU A 278 18.99 -2.01 19.22
N PHE A 279 19.34 -1.06 18.35
CA PHE A 279 19.69 0.32 18.66
C PHE A 279 18.44 1.20 18.61
N GLY A 280 17.87 1.43 19.80
CA GLY A 280 16.56 2.03 19.98
C GLY A 280 16.59 3.56 20.06
N LEU A 281 15.39 4.14 20.16
CA LEU A 281 15.18 5.59 20.20
C LEU A 281 15.87 6.28 21.39
N ASP A 282 16.02 5.60 22.53
CA ASP A 282 16.72 6.12 23.71
C ASP A 282 18.17 6.50 23.40
N MET A 283 18.92 5.60 22.75
CA MET A 283 20.32 5.83 22.40
C MET A 283 20.47 6.69 21.14
N LEU A 284 19.55 6.56 20.17
CA LEU A 284 19.50 7.45 19.02
C LEU A 284 19.31 8.92 19.46
N LYS A 285 18.37 9.19 20.37
CA LYS A 285 18.17 10.53 20.93
C LYS A 285 19.35 10.99 21.77
N ARG A 286 19.89 10.11 22.62
CA ARG A 286 21.02 10.43 23.51
C ARG A 286 22.24 10.93 22.74
N HIS A 287 22.55 10.27 21.62
CA HIS A 287 23.70 10.61 20.78
C HIS A 287 23.34 11.51 19.60
N GLN A 288 22.15 12.14 19.62
CA GLN A 288 21.66 13.06 18.60
C GLN A 288 21.80 12.51 17.17
N ALA A 289 21.53 11.21 17.01
CA ALA A 289 21.70 10.52 15.75
C ALA A 289 20.69 10.99 14.70
N CYS A 290 21.11 11.02 13.44
CA CYS A 290 20.26 11.32 12.30
C CYS A 290 20.26 10.12 11.34
N ILE A 291 19.09 9.49 11.18
CA ILE A 291 18.86 8.44 10.19
C ILE A 291 18.66 9.14 8.84
N ASP A 292 19.72 9.19 8.01
CA ASP A 292 19.66 9.80 6.69
C ASP A 292 19.44 8.72 5.63
N LEU A 293 18.17 8.56 5.24
CA LEU A 293 17.76 7.63 4.18
C LEU A 293 18.11 8.13 2.77
N ARG A 294 18.33 9.44 2.59
CA ARG A 294 18.73 10.01 1.29
C ARG A 294 20.15 9.60 0.92
N HIS A 295 21.04 9.58 1.90
CA HIS A 295 22.44 9.16 1.73
C HIS A 295 22.70 7.72 2.19
N ASN A 296 21.67 7.04 2.73
CA ASN A 296 21.74 5.69 3.29
C ASN A 296 22.81 5.53 4.40
N VAL A 297 22.84 6.49 5.33
CA VAL A 297 23.78 6.51 6.46
C VAL A 297 23.09 6.82 7.79
N LEU A 298 23.60 6.26 8.88
CA LEU A 298 23.38 6.73 10.23
C LEU A 298 24.44 7.77 10.57
N ARG A 299 24.01 9.02 10.77
CA ARG A 299 24.91 10.09 11.21
C ARG A 299 24.92 10.18 12.72
N ILE A 300 26.10 10.17 13.31
CA ILE A 300 26.30 10.45 14.73
C ILE A 300 27.44 11.45 14.80
N ASN A 301 27.22 12.59 15.47
CA ASN A 301 28.15 13.72 15.43
C ASN A 301 28.49 14.12 13.97
N GLU A 302 29.79 14.18 13.62
CA GLU A 302 30.30 14.55 12.28
C GLU A 302 30.60 13.33 11.38
N GLU A 303 30.27 12.11 11.82
CA GLU A 303 30.59 10.88 11.10
C GLU A 303 29.35 10.28 10.43
N ASN A 304 29.55 9.81 9.19
CA ASN A 304 28.54 9.11 8.41
C ASN A 304 28.83 7.60 8.43
N ILE A 305 27.99 6.83 9.12
CA ILE A 305 28.11 5.36 9.17
C ILE A 305 27.15 4.76 8.14
N ALA A 306 27.67 4.06 7.13
CA ALA A 306 26.84 3.43 6.10
C ALA A 306 25.93 2.32 6.68
N PHE A 307 24.68 2.30 6.22
CA PHE A 307 23.81 1.14 6.47
C PHE A 307 24.29 -0.06 5.65
N LEU A 308 24.11 -1.26 6.21
CA LEU A 308 24.49 -2.52 5.57
C LEU A 308 23.62 -2.81 4.35
N ALA A 309 24.25 -3.36 3.31
CA ALA A 309 23.55 -3.88 2.15
C ALA A 309 22.84 -5.21 2.47
N GLU A 310 21.87 -5.61 1.66
CA GLU A 310 21.07 -6.84 1.87
C GLU A 310 21.92 -8.09 2.07
N HIS A 311 22.97 -8.27 1.27
CA HIS A 311 23.87 -9.41 1.34
C HIS A 311 24.71 -9.43 2.64
N GLU A 312 24.81 -8.32 3.35
CA GLU A 312 25.56 -8.19 4.60
C GLU A 312 24.67 -8.37 5.82
N LEU A 313 23.34 -8.49 5.67
CA LEU A 313 22.45 -8.65 6.81
C LEU A 313 22.63 -10.01 7.51
N PRO A 314 22.28 -10.14 8.81
CA PRO A 314 22.20 -11.44 9.48
C PRO A 314 21.29 -12.41 8.72
N ALA A 315 21.57 -13.72 8.72
CA ALA A 315 20.77 -14.72 7.99
C ALA A 315 19.27 -14.68 8.32
N GLN A 316 18.94 -14.41 9.58
CA GLN A 316 17.58 -14.22 10.08
C GLN A 316 16.88 -12.94 9.60
N ALA A 317 17.63 -11.97 9.09
CA ALA A 317 17.14 -10.76 8.43
C ALA A 317 17.29 -10.82 6.89
N ARG A 318 18.01 -11.82 6.36
CA ARG A 318 18.08 -12.12 4.94
C ARG A 318 16.87 -12.95 4.56
N TRP A 319 16.12 -12.48 3.58
CA TRP A 319 15.00 -13.24 3.07
C TRP A 319 15.48 -14.26 2.05
N GLU A 320 15.26 -15.56 2.30
CA GLU A 320 15.31 -16.56 1.25
C GLU A 320 13.96 -16.59 0.51
N PRO A 321 13.93 -16.42 -0.83
CA PRO A 321 12.72 -16.71 -1.57
C PRO A 321 12.35 -18.17 -1.31
N ALA A 322 11.20 -18.39 -0.66
CA ALA A 322 10.61 -19.70 -0.62
C ALA A 322 10.45 -20.17 -2.07
N ALA A 323 11.31 -21.09 -2.51
CA ALA A 323 11.14 -21.80 -3.76
C ALA A 323 9.72 -22.37 -3.76
N GLY A 324 8.97 -22.07 -4.82
CA GLY A 324 7.51 -22.16 -4.86
C GLY A 324 6.91 -23.39 -4.18
N GLN A 325 6.07 -23.13 -3.18
CA GLN A 325 4.95 -24.01 -2.87
C GLN A 325 3.68 -23.25 -3.23
N GLY A 326 3.06 -23.72 -4.32
CA GLY A 326 1.80 -23.22 -4.85
C GLY A 326 0.71 -23.19 -3.78
N GLY A 327 -0.16 -22.20 -3.93
CA GLY A 327 -1.21 -21.86 -2.99
C GLY A 327 -2.13 -23.03 -2.64
N GLY A 328 -2.36 -23.15 -1.34
CA GLY A 328 -3.57 -23.71 -0.76
C GLY A 328 -4.11 -22.69 0.24
N VAL A 329 -5.08 -21.89 -0.19
CA VAL A 329 -5.91 -21.09 0.71
C VAL A 329 -6.74 -22.05 1.58
N ALA A 330 -6.22 -22.36 2.76
CA ALA A 330 -6.98 -22.99 3.84
C ALA A 330 -7.17 -21.94 4.94
N ALA A 331 -8.36 -21.37 4.97
CA ALA A 331 -8.85 -20.55 6.07
C ALA A 331 -8.80 -21.35 7.37
N ALA A 332 -7.87 -21.00 8.26
CA ALA A 332 -7.89 -21.43 9.64
C ALA A 332 -8.45 -20.30 10.51
N SER A 333 -9.77 -20.27 10.59
CA SER A 333 -10.53 -19.50 11.57
C SER A 333 -10.13 -19.95 12.98
N ALA A 334 -9.31 -19.17 13.68
CA ALA A 334 -9.06 -19.35 15.10
C ALA A 334 -10.19 -18.68 15.89
N SER A 335 -11.11 -19.54 16.29
CA SER A 335 -12.21 -19.35 17.23
C SER A 335 -11.90 -18.44 18.43
N HIS A 336 -12.65 -17.36 18.54
CA HIS A 336 -12.98 -16.74 19.82
C HIS A 336 -13.75 -17.76 20.69
N ALA A 337 -13.15 -18.16 21.81
CA ALA A 337 -13.84 -18.92 22.85
C ALA A 337 -13.99 -18.05 24.09
N ALA A 338 -15.25 -17.75 24.40
CA ALA A 338 -15.70 -17.11 25.63
C ALA A 338 -15.80 -18.11 26.79
N GLY A 339 -15.64 -17.61 28.01
CA GLY A 339 -16.02 -18.24 29.28
C GLY A 339 -15.25 -17.58 30.45
N ALA A 340 -15.85 -17.13 31.56
CA ALA A 340 -17.23 -17.17 32.01
C ALA A 340 -17.47 -16.17 33.16
N ALA A 341 -18.73 -15.71 33.23
CA ALA A 341 -19.58 -15.51 34.42
C ALA A 341 -19.17 -14.57 35.58
N ALA A 342 -20.00 -13.54 35.80
CA ALA A 342 -20.68 -13.35 37.09
C ALA A 342 -22.03 -12.63 36.92
N THR A 343 -23.03 -13.17 37.63
CA THR A 343 -24.46 -12.90 37.68
C THR A 343 -24.87 -11.66 38.49
N ALA A 344 -25.90 -10.91 38.07
CA ALA A 344 -27.13 -10.66 38.87
C ALA A 344 -28.18 -9.74 38.17
N ARG A 345 -29.42 -10.25 38.19
CA ARG A 345 -30.79 -9.66 38.09
C ARG A 345 -30.96 -8.27 38.75
N ALA A 346 -32.01 -7.44 38.55
CA ALA A 346 -33.18 -7.32 37.67
C ALA A 346 -33.96 -6.02 38.05
N VAL A 347 -34.57 -5.35 37.06
CA VAL A 347 -35.89 -4.67 37.00
C VAL A 347 -36.30 -3.56 38.01
N GLY A 348 -36.80 -2.42 37.49
CA GLY A 348 -37.81 -1.58 38.17
C GLY A 348 -37.86 -0.09 37.76
N ASN A 349 -39.03 0.41 37.38
CA ASN A 349 -39.31 1.67 36.65
C ASN A 349 -39.68 2.91 37.51
N ASN A 350 -39.44 4.10 36.92
CA ASN A 350 -40.13 5.41 36.95
C ASN A 350 -40.55 6.20 38.23
N SER A 351 -40.07 7.47 38.27
CA SER A 351 -40.77 8.78 38.43
C SER A 351 -41.63 9.07 39.70
N TYR A 352 -41.68 10.23 40.39
CA TYR A 352 -41.41 11.67 40.16
C TYR A 352 -41.21 12.39 41.53
N ALA A 353 -40.47 13.51 41.58
CA ALA A 353 -40.80 14.78 42.30
C ALA A 353 -39.55 15.65 42.58
N ALA A 354 -39.67 16.96 42.36
CA ALA A 354 -38.59 17.96 42.36
C ALA A 354 -38.57 18.87 43.60
N GLY A 355 -37.38 19.29 44.02
CA GLY A 355 -37.07 20.36 44.98
C GLY A 355 -35.54 20.50 45.16
N PRO A 356 -34.97 21.71 45.36
CA PRO A 356 -33.76 22.14 44.67
C PRO A 356 -32.46 21.97 45.49
N GLN A 357 -31.40 21.41 44.89
CA GLN A 357 -30.03 21.51 45.43
C GLN A 357 -28.95 21.22 44.36
N SER A 358 -28.05 22.20 44.15
CA SER A 358 -26.66 22.11 43.68
C SER A 358 -26.24 20.94 42.77
N SER A 359 -26.15 21.18 41.45
CA SER A 359 -25.83 20.14 40.46
C SER A 359 -24.33 19.90 40.26
N THR A 360 -23.71 19.11 41.13
CA THR A 360 -22.65 18.16 40.75
C THR A 360 -23.34 16.85 40.38
N GLY A 361 -23.82 16.73 39.14
CA GLY A 361 -24.56 15.55 38.67
C GLY A 361 -23.62 14.47 38.10
N PRO A 362 -23.94 13.18 38.28
CA PRO A 362 -23.21 12.10 37.63
C PRO A 362 -23.42 12.19 36.13
N SER A 363 -22.33 12.08 35.37
CA SER A 363 -22.38 12.04 33.91
C SER A 363 -23.20 10.84 33.43
N ARG A 364 -23.92 11.01 32.31
CA ARG A 364 -24.68 9.94 31.63
C ARG A 364 -23.78 8.77 31.17
N TYR A 365 -22.48 9.03 31.03
CA TYR A 365 -21.47 8.09 30.58
C TYR A 365 -20.61 7.60 31.76
N PRO A 366 -20.12 6.35 31.70
CA PRO A 366 -19.25 5.81 32.74
C PRO A 366 -18.03 6.70 32.94
N GLU A 367 -17.63 6.88 34.20
CA GLU A 367 -16.53 7.78 34.58
C GLU A 367 -15.21 7.38 33.91
N SER A 368 -15.03 6.09 33.59
CA SER A 368 -13.90 5.58 32.81
C SER A 368 -13.81 6.18 31.41
N ALA A 369 -14.93 6.33 30.69
CA ALA A 369 -14.95 6.90 29.33
C ALA A 369 -14.60 8.40 29.32
N ILE A 370 -15.01 9.11 30.37
CA ILE A 370 -14.69 10.53 30.55
C ILE A 370 -13.23 10.68 30.95
N GLN A 371 -12.73 9.80 31.84
CA GLN A 371 -11.33 9.82 32.25
C GLN A 371 -10.40 9.51 31.08
N SER A 372 -10.74 8.57 30.19
CA SER A 372 -9.94 8.29 28.99
C SER A 372 -9.79 9.51 28.07
N LEU A 373 -10.82 10.36 27.94
CA LEU A 373 -10.73 11.60 27.16
C LEU A 373 -9.96 12.70 27.90
N ILE A 374 -10.05 12.74 29.23
CA ILE A 374 -9.26 13.67 30.07
C ILE A 374 -7.78 13.31 30.02
N ASP A 375 -7.44 12.02 30.06
CA ASP A 375 -6.06 11.52 29.96
C ASP A 375 -5.44 11.85 28.59
N LEU A 376 -6.27 11.99 27.55
CA LEU A 376 -5.89 12.48 26.22
C LEU A 376 -5.76 14.01 26.15
N GLY A 377 -6.09 14.75 27.23
CA GLY A 377 -5.94 16.20 27.34
C GLY A 377 -7.23 17.01 27.22
N ALA A 378 -8.40 16.38 27.11
CA ALA A 378 -9.67 17.10 27.04
C ALA A 378 -10.13 17.61 28.41
N SER A 379 -10.72 18.80 28.48
CA SER A 379 -11.40 19.24 29.71
C SER A 379 -12.64 18.38 29.98
N ARG A 380 -12.98 18.14 31.26
CA ARG A 380 -14.13 17.30 31.64
C ARG A 380 -15.45 17.74 30.98
N LYS A 381 -15.68 19.05 30.84
CA LYS A 381 -16.86 19.60 30.16
C LYS A 381 -16.89 19.25 28.67
N TYR A 382 -15.73 19.29 28.02
CA TYR A 382 -15.60 18.93 26.60
C TYR A 382 -15.72 17.42 26.38
N ALA A 383 -15.10 16.60 27.26
CA ALA A 383 -15.20 15.14 27.20
C ALA A 383 -16.67 14.65 27.22
N ILE A 384 -17.49 15.25 28.10
CA ILE A 384 -18.93 14.93 28.17
C ILE A 384 -19.66 15.34 26.87
N SER A 385 -19.38 16.55 26.36
CA SER A 385 -19.98 17.03 25.10
C SER A 385 -19.55 16.21 23.88
N ALA A 386 -18.31 15.74 23.84
CA ALA A 386 -17.78 14.90 22.77
C ALA A 386 -18.41 13.50 22.81
N LEU A 387 -18.63 12.95 24.01
CA LEU A 387 -19.39 11.70 24.19
C LEU A 387 -20.84 11.85 23.77
N ASP A 388 -21.48 12.99 24.05
CA ASP A 388 -22.84 13.27 23.55
C ASP A 388 -22.90 13.31 22.02
N ALA A 389 -21.94 13.97 21.37
CA ALA A 389 -21.85 14.04 19.91
C ALA A 389 -21.49 12.68 19.27
N ALA A 390 -20.72 11.85 19.97
CA ALA A 390 -20.29 10.51 19.54
C ALA A 390 -21.28 9.40 19.92
N GLY A 391 -22.48 9.73 20.41
CA GLY A 391 -23.50 8.75 20.80
C GLY A 391 -23.07 7.83 21.95
N GLY A 392 -22.13 8.28 22.80
CA GLY A 392 -21.59 7.54 23.93
C GLY A 392 -20.37 6.67 23.62
N ASN A 393 -19.82 6.71 22.41
CA ASN A 393 -18.61 5.97 22.05
C ASN A 393 -17.33 6.80 22.36
N PRO A 394 -16.45 6.34 23.27
CA PRO A 394 -15.24 7.07 23.66
C PRO A 394 -14.16 7.12 22.57
N GLU A 395 -14.07 6.12 21.68
CA GLU A 395 -13.07 6.10 20.60
C GLU A 395 -13.41 7.11 19.50
N VAL A 396 -14.70 7.21 19.16
CA VAL A 396 -15.20 8.22 18.22
C VAL A 396 -15.06 9.63 18.80
N ALA A 397 -15.35 9.80 20.09
CA ALA A 397 -15.12 11.07 20.80
C ALA A 397 -13.63 11.47 20.84
N ALA A 398 -12.72 10.51 21.03
CA ALA A 398 -11.28 10.73 21.00
C ALA A 398 -10.81 11.15 19.59
N ASN A 399 -11.30 10.48 18.54
CA ASN A 399 -10.98 10.84 17.16
C ASN A 399 -11.48 12.25 16.77
N MET A 400 -12.65 12.66 17.25
CA MET A 400 -13.14 14.03 17.09
C MET A 400 -12.23 15.06 17.79
N PHE A 401 -11.72 14.72 18.98
CA PHE A 401 -10.79 15.56 19.73
C PHE A 401 -9.42 15.69 19.02
N PHE A 402 -8.87 14.58 18.53
CA PHE A 402 -7.61 14.57 17.77
C PHE A 402 -7.71 15.36 16.45
N GLY A 403 -8.85 15.29 15.74
CA GLY A 403 -9.08 16.09 14.54
C GLY A 403 -9.04 17.61 14.81
N MET A 404 -9.51 18.05 15.97
CA MET A 404 -9.48 19.46 16.38
C MET A 404 -8.08 19.93 16.76
N ILE A 405 -7.27 19.09 17.43
CA ILE A 405 -5.89 19.42 17.80
C ILE A 405 -5.00 19.61 16.57
N ILE A 406 -5.09 18.70 15.59
CA ILE A 406 -4.26 18.73 14.36
C ILE A 406 -4.55 19.99 13.52
N MET A 407 -5.81 20.43 13.45
CA MET A 407 -6.19 21.67 12.75
C MET A 407 -5.69 22.93 13.46
N VAL A 408 -5.57 22.92 14.79
CA VAL A 408 -5.11 24.07 15.58
C VAL A 408 -3.60 24.19 15.54
N GLU A 409 -2.85 23.08 15.68
CA GLU A 409 -1.38 23.11 15.60
C GLU A 409 -0.87 23.51 14.20
N SER A 410 -1.54 23.03 13.14
CA SER A 410 -1.16 23.37 11.75
C SER A 410 -1.34 24.87 11.45
N LYS A 411 -2.39 25.51 11.99
CA LYS A 411 -2.63 26.95 11.79
C LYS A 411 -1.66 27.81 12.59
N THR A 412 -1.30 27.41 13.81
CA THR A 412 -0.33 28.14 14.66
C THR A 412 1.10 28.04 14.11
N LEU A 413 1.49 26.88 13.57
CA LEU A 413 2.77 26.69 12.89
C LEU A 413 2.88 27.49 11.60
N LEU A 414 1.81 27.54 10.80
CA LEU A 414 1.79 28.32 9.56
C LEU A 414 1.88 29.84 9.82
N LEU A 415 1.16 30.33 10.84
CA LEU A 415 1.16 31.75 11.20
C LEU A 415 2.53 32.21 11.78
N SER A 416 3.15 31.38 12.62
CA SER A 416 4.50 31.64 13.15
C SER A 416 5.60 31.60 12.07
N TYR A 417 5.47 30.70 11.09
CA TYR A 417 6.38 30.63 9.94
C TYR A 417 6.26 31.86 9.02
N LEU A 418 5.03 32.29 8.69
CA LEU A 418 4.77 33.47 7.85
C LEU A 418 5.21 34.79 8.51
N LEU A 419 5.06 34.92 9.83
CA LEU A 419 5.51 36.08 10.60
C LEU A 419 7.05 36.17 10.72
N CYS A 420 7.75 35.04 10.69
CA CYS A 420 9.21 34.99 10.75
C CYS A 420 9.88 35.40 9.42
N GLN A 421 9.22 35.14 8.28
CA GLN A 421 9.77 35.35 6.95
C GLN A 421 9.48 36.75 6.34
N SER A 422 8.52 37.51 6.86
CA SER A 422 8.09 38.78 6.25
C SER A 422 8.03 39.95 7.24
N THR A 423 8.95 40.91 7.08
CA THR A 423 8.95 42.19 7.80
C THR A 423 7.72 43.05 7.50
N PHE A 424 7.06 42.81 6.36
CA PHE A 424 5.86 43.53 5.94
C PHE A 424 4.61 43.07 6.70
N LEU A 425 4.42 41.76 6.85
CA LEU A 425 3.31 41.19 7.63
C LEU A 425 3.42 41.55 9.12
N ARG A 426 4.64 41.61 9.65
CA ARG A 426 4.92 42.05 11.04
C ARG A 426 4.44 43.48 11.30
N ARG A 427 4.69 44.40 10.37
CA ARG A 427 4.24 45.81 10.47
C ARG A 427 2.74 45.96 10.35
N ILE A 428 2.06 45.12 9.56
CA ILE A 428 0.60 45.15 9.45
C ILE A 428 -0.05 44.68 10.76
N LEU A 429 0.45 43.58 11.36
CA LEU A 429 -0.09 43.10 12.64
C LEU A 429 0.16 44.05 13.82
N GLU A 430 1.28 44.77 13.84
CA GLU A 430 1.56 45.80 14.86
C GLU A 430 0.54 46.95 14.83
N VAL A 431 -0.03 47.24 13.67
CA VAL A 431 -1.04 48.30 13.49
C VAL A 431 -2.45 47.81 13.80
N VAL A 432 -2.76 46.55 13.48
CA VAL A 432 -4.12 45.99 13.59
C VAL A 432 -4.39 45.41 14.98
N GLU A 433 -3.46 44.68 15.58
CA GLU A 433 -3.63 44.09 16.93
C GLU A 433 -2.32 44.11 17.75
N PRO A 434 -1.96 45.27 18.35
CA PRO A 434 -0.67 45.47 19.03
C PRO A 434 -0.48 44.58 20.27
N LYS A 435 -1.57 44.07 20.88
CA LYS A 435 -1.50 43.15 22.03
C LYS A 435 -0.92 41.78 21.67
N ILE A 436 -1.23 41.25 20.49
CA ILE A 436 -0.74 39.93 20.06
C ILE A 436 0.78 39.96 19.86
N VAL A 437 1.29 41.05 19.27
CA VAL A 437 2.72 41.24 19.07
C VAL A 437 3.44 41.43 20.41
N SER A 438 2.85 42.18 21.34
CA SER A 438 3.37 42.37 22.70
C SER A 438 3.46 41.05 23.49
N ASP A 439 2.43 40.23 23.45
CA ASP A 439 2.39 38.96 24.19
C ASP A 439 3.34 37.91 23.58
N MET A 440 3.58 37.95 22.26
CA MET A 440 4.59 37.12 21.61
C MET A 440 6.04 37.55 21.91
N MET A 441 6.32 38.86 22.05
CA MET A 441 7.68 39.35 22.32
C MET A 441 8.09 39.22 23.79
N ASN A 442 7.14 39.26 24.73
CA ASN A 442 7.42 39.10 26.16
C ASN A 442 7.77 37.65 26.56
N HIS A 443 7.60 36.68 25.66
CA HIS A 443 7.97 35.27 25.86
C HIS A 443 9.27 34.87 25.15
N SER A 444 10.24 35.78 25.04
CA SER A 444 11.56 35.52 24.43
C SER A 444 12.53 34.68 25.30
N GLN A 445 12.05 34.06 26.37
CA GLN A 445 12.78 33.00 27.06
C GLN A 445 11.84 31.81 27.28
N PHE A 446 11.81 30.81 26.40
CA PHE A 446 11.52 29.44 26.83
C PHE A 446 12.11 28.41 25.84
N HIS A 447 13.15 27.73 26.33
CA HIS A 447 13.51 26.36 26.00
C HIS A 447 12.31 25.43 26.19
N SER A 448 12.20 24.39 25.35
CA SER A 448 11.78 23.02 25.71
C SER A 448 11.28 22.81 27.16
N SER A 449 9.97 22.86 27.38
CA SER A 449 9.15 22.16 28.41
C SER A 449 7.95 23.05 28.80
N LEU A 450 6.80 22.40 29.03
CA LEU A 450 5.47 22.99 29.29
C LEU A 450 4.68 23.50 28.08
N VAL A 451 4.06 22.56 27.35
CA VAL A 451 2.71 22.77 26.78
C VAL A 451 1.79 21.71 27.39
N CYS A 452 1.59 21.80 28.70
CA CYS A 452 0.53 21.10 29.41
C CYS A 452 0.13 21.97 30.60
N SER A 453 -0.50 23.10 30.32
CA SER A 453 -1.38 23.89 31.20
C SER A 453 -1.73 25.20 30.49
N TYR A 454 -3.04 25.47 30.34
CA TYR A 454 -3.71 26.61 29.68
C TYR A 454 -4.00 26.52 28.18
N PRO A 455 -5.19 26.01 27.82
CA PRO A 455 -5.82 26.36 26.56
C PRO A 455 -7.29 26.78 26.76
N ILE A 456 -7.57 27.99 27.27
CA ILE A 456 -8.96 28.51 27.27
C ILE A 456 -9.13 30.00 26.86
N ALA A 457 -8.09 30.84 26.78
CA ALA A 457 -8.35 32.30 26.72
C ALA A 457 -8.31 33.02 25.35
N ILE A 458 -7.90 32.39 24.23
CA ILE A 458 -7.60 33.17 23.00
C ILE A 458 -8.63 33.02 21.86
N ILE A 459 -9.67 32.19 22.00
CA ILE A 459 -10.71 32.04 20.95
C ILE A 459 -12.09 32.37 21.50
N THR A 460 -12.28 33.63 21.90
CA THR A 460 -13.62 34.19 22.17
C THR A 460 -13.89 35.49 21.42
N PHE A 461 -13.05 35.89 20.45
CA PHE A 461 -13.17 37.20 19.81
C PHE A 461 -12.92 37.24 18.28
N LEU A 462 -13.29 36.19 17.56
CA LEU A 462 -13.34 36.28 16.09
C LEU A 462 -14.74 35.89 15.59
N GLU A 463 -15.54 36.91 15.29
CA GLU A 463 -16.81 36.76 14.59
C GLU A 463 -16.59 36.21 13.17
N PRO A 464 -17.54 35.40 12.65
CA PRO A 464 -17.40 34.67 11.38
C PRO A 464 -17.19 35.54 10.13
N ASN A 465 -17.42 36.85 10.19
CA ASN A 465 -17.26 37.76 9.06
C ASN A 465 -15.82 38.24 8.78
N GLN A 466 -14.85 37.98 9.66
CA GLN A 466 -13.46 38.42 9.46
C GLN A 466 -12.59 37.40 8.70
N THR A 467 -13.04 36.15 8.57
CA THR A 467 -12.37 35.07 7.82
C THR A 467 -12.35 35.29 6.30
N SER A 468 -13.24 36.13 5.75
CA SER A 468 -13.33 36.42 4.31
C SER A 468 -12.22 37.38 3.83
N LEU A 469 -11.81 38.33 4.67
CA LEU A 469 -10.81 39.36 4.33
C LEU A 469 -9.39 38.78 4.20
N MET A 470 -9.02 37.82 5.03
CA MET A 470 -7.71 37.16 4.98
C MET A 470 -7.55 36.26 3.74
N THR A 471 -8.62 35.58 3.31
CA THR A 471 -8.59 34.71 2.13
C THR A 471 -8.47 35.53 0.83
N SER A 472 -9.05 36.74 0.80
CA SER A 472 -8.98 37.65 -0.35
C SER A 472 -7.59 38.25 -0.54
N ALA A 473 -6.86 38.50 0.56
CA ALA A 473 -5.48 39.00 0.51
C ALA A 473 -4.46 37.95 0.03
N LEU A 474 -4.72 36.66 0.28
CA LEU A 474 -3.85 35.54 -0.16
C LEU A 474 -3.99 35.19 -1.64
N ILE A 475 -5.14 35.47 -2.27
CA ILE A 475 -5.33 35.25 -3.72
C ILE A 475 -4.63 36.33 -4.54
N TYR A 476 -4.51 37.56 -4.01
CA TYR A 476 -3.92 38.69 -4.74
C TYR A 476 -2.38 38.75 -4.73
N SER A 477 -1.68 37.99 -3.88
CA SER A 477 -0.20 38.00 -3.88
C SER A 477 0.44 37.00 -4.83
N ASN A 478 -0.35 36.11 -5.47
CA ASN A 478 0.17 34.99 -6.27
C ASN A 478 0.05 35.20 -7.79
N THR A 479 -0.39 36.37 -8.27
CA THR A 479 -0.54 36.66 -9.72
C THR A 479 0.37 37.76 -10.26
N GLY A 480 1.24 38.35 -9.44
CA GLY A 480 2.42 39.07 -9.95
C GLY A 480 2.19 40.16 -11.01
N GLN A 481 1.07 40.88 -10.99
CA GLN A 481 0.90 42.11 -11.78
C GLN A 481 0.50 43.28 -10.90
N ILE A 482 1.37 44.30 -10.94
CA ILE A 482 1.14 45.63 -10.38
C ILE A 482 0.34 46.42 -11.42
N TYR A 483 -0.87 46.85 -11.06
CA TYR A 483 -1.47 48.12 -11.50
C TYR A 483 -2.39 48.68 -10.41
#